data_AF-A0A535I9U3-F1
#
_entry.id   AF-A0A535I9U3-F1
#
_cell.length_a   1.000
_cell.length_b   1.000
_cell.length_c   1.000
_cell.angle_alpha   90.00
_cell.angle_beta   90.00
_cell.angle_gamma   90.00
#
_symmetry.space_group_name_H-M   'P 1'
#
loop_
_entity.id
_entity.type
_entity.pdbx_description
1 polymer ?
#
loop_
_entity_poly.entity_id
_entity_poly.type
_entity_poly.pdbx_seq_one_letter_code
_entity_poly.pdbx_strand_id
1 'polypeptide(L)'
;MGRRGYPAEFRRRVLDLIASGRRVADVARDLGISDQTVYDWRRQDRIDHGIEPGLTSAERAELVAARRRIRELESELAIHRAAAELLKGTASPKGGSRQSR
;
A
#
# COMPACT_ATOMS: atom_id res chain seq x y z
N MET A 1 15.85 -1.97 -2.73
CA MET A 1 15.60 -1.56 -4.12
C MET A 1 14.21 -2.05 -4.53
N GLY A 2 13.19 -1.19 -4.52
CA GLY A 2 11.86 -1.56 -5.01
C GLY A 2 11.98 -1.90 -6.49
N ARG A 3 11.57 -3.11 -6.88
CA ARG A 3 11.66 -3.54 -8.29
C ARG A 3 10.89 -2.54 -9.14
N ARG A 4 11.58 -1.91 -10.09
CA ARG A 4 11.00 -1.00 -11.07
C ARG A 4 10.12 -1.85 -11.99
N GLY A 5 8.84 -1.94 -11.65
CA GLY A 5 7.86 -2.69 -12.43
C GLY A 5 7.63 -2.06 -13.79
N TYR A 6 6.93 -2.79 -14.66
CA TYR A 6 6.56 -2.27 -15.98
C TYR A 6 5.66 -1.04 -15.88
N PRO A 7 5.91 0.02 -16.67
CA PRO A 7 5.04 1.20 -16.72
C PRO A 7 3.58 0.83 -17.00
N ALA A 8 2.64 1.62 -16.45
CA ALA A 8 1.21 1.37 -16.65
C ALA A 8 0.81 1.42 -18.13
N GLU A 9 1.36 2.37 -18.89
CA GLU A 9 1.11 2.48 -20.32
C GLU A 9 1.60 1.26 -21.11
N PHE A 10 2.76 0.71 -20.74
CA PHE A 10 3.27 -0.51 -21.36
C PHE A 10 2.32 -1.67 -21.12
N ARG A 11 1.88 -1.87 -19.88
CA ARG A 11 0.91 -2.91 -19.51
C ARG A 11 -0.40 -2.78 -20.29
N ARG A 12 -0.93 -1.55 -20.43
CA ARG A 12 -2.15 -1.30 -21.20
C ARG A 12 -1.98 -1.69 -22.68
N ARG A 13 -0.89 -1.28 -23.32
CA ARG A 13 -0.61 -1.66 -24.72
C ARG A 13 -0.50 -3.17 -24.91
N VAL A 14 0.09 -3.88 -23.96
CA VAL A 14 0.14 -5.35 -23.99
C VAL A 14 -1.26 -5.96 -23.94
N LEU A 15 -2.12 -5.44 -23.07
CA LEU A 15 -3.51 -5.89 -22.96
C LEU A 15 -4.32 -5.57 -24.22
N ASP A 16 -4.11 -4.39 -24.82
CA ASP A 16 -4.75 -3.99 -26.08
C ASP A 16 -4.40 -4.97 -27.23
N LEU A 17 -3.14 -5.40 -27.33
CA LEU A 17 -2.71 -6.40 -28.31
C LEU A 17 -3.39 -7.76 -28.11
N ILE A 18 -3.62 -8.15 -26.86
CA ILE A 18 -4.32 -9.40 -26.54
C ILE A 18 -5.81 -9.27 -26.83
N ALA A 19 -6.40 -8.11 -26.52
CA ALA A 19 -7.78 -7.79 -26.83
C ALA A 19 -8.03 -7.76 -28.36
N SER A 20 -7.03 -7.38 -29.16
CA SER A 20 -7.10 -7.45 -30.62
C SER A 20 -6.98 -8.88 -31.17
N GLY A 21 -6.93 -9.91 -30.33
CA GLY A 21 -6.93 -11.32 -30.71
C GLY A 21 -5.55 -11.98 -30.78
N ARG A 22 -4.46 -11.27 -30.42
CA ARG A 22 -3.13 -11.91 -30.36
C ARG A 22 -3.05 -12.88 -29.19
N ARG A 23 -2.31 -13.99 -29.38
CA ARG A 23 -2.06 -14.94 -28.30
C ARG A 23 -1.05 -14.38 -27.32
N VAL A 24 -1.26 -14.65 -26.03
CA VAL A 24 -0.37 -14.24 -24.94
C VAL A 24 1.08 -14.67 -25.20
N ALA A 25 1.29 -15.92 -25.61
CA ALA A 25 2.63 -16.47 -25.87
C ALA A 25 3.39 -15.73 -26.98
N ASP A 26 2.69 -15.26 -28.02
CA ASP A 26 3.32 -14.53 -29.11
C ASP A 26 3.69 -13.11 -28.65
N VAL A 27 2.78 -12.43 -27.96
CA VAL A 27 3.02 -11.08 -27.40
C VAL A 27 4.17 -11.11 -26.38
N ALA A 28 4.19 -12.11 -25.50
CA ALA A 28 5.22 -12.28 -24.49
C ALA A 28 6.59 -12.52 -25.10
N ARG A 29 6.67 -13.39 -26.13
CA ARG A 29 7.88 -13.66 -26.90
C ARG A 29 8.41 -12.41 -27.59
N ASP A 30 7.55 -11.68 -28.30
CA ASP A 30 7.95 -10.48 -29.04
C ASP A 30 8.51 -9.38 -28.12
N LEU A 31 7.94 -9.25 -26.92
CA LEU A 31 8.31 -8.23 -25.95
C LEU A 31 9.39 -8.69 -24.96
N GLY A 32 9.82 -9.96 -25.02
CA GLY A 32 10.81 -10.53 -24.12
C GLY A 32 10.36 -10.58 -22.66
N ILE A 33 9.06 -10.74 -22.41
CA ILE A 33 8.48 -10.82 -21.06
C ILE A 33 7.91 -12.22 -20.80
N SER A 34 7.73 -12.57 -19.53
CA SER A 34 7.12 -13.86 -19.16
C SER A 34 5.62 -13.88 -19.48
N ASP A 35 5.15 -14.96 -20.11
CA ASP A 35 3.73 -15.24 -20.33
C ASP A 35 2.92 -15.09 -19.03
N GLN A 36 3.45 -15.58 -17.91
CA GLN A 36 2.78 -15.51 -16.61
C GLN A 36 2.51 -14.06 -16.19
N THR A 37 3.47 -13.16 -16.42
CA THR A 37 3.30 -11.73 -16.13
C THR A 37 2.14 -11.13 -16.93
N VAL A 38 2.01 -11.54 -18.19
CA VAL A 38 0.91 -11.11 -19.07
C VAL A 38 -0.43 -11.67 -18.62
N TYR A 39 -0.48 -12.94 -18.21
CA TYR A 39 -1.69 -13.53 -17.63
C TYR A 39 -2.12 -12.82 -16.34
N ASP A 40 -1.16 -12.48 -15.47
CA ASP A 40 -1.44 -11.76 -14.22
C ASP A 40 -2.04 -10.37 -14.51
N TRP A 41 -1.51 -9.65 -15.50
CA TRP A 41 -2.09 -8.37 -15.93
C TRP A 41 -3.50 -8.53 -16.49
N ARG A 42 -3.71 -9.53 -17.35
CA ARG A 42 -5.04 -9.79 -17.92
C ARG A 42 -6.06 -10.15 -16.84
N ARG A 43 -5.64 -10.90 -15.83
CA ARG A 43 -6.49 -11.23 -14.68
C ARG A 43 -6.82 -9.99 -13.86
N GLN A 44 -5.83 -9.16 -13.53
CA GLN A 44 -6.08 -7.94 -12.78
C GLN A 44 -6.97 -6.96 -13.55
N ASP A 45 -6.79 -6.84 -14.87
CA ASP A 45 -7.64 -6.04 -15.75
C ASP A 45 -9.11 -6.51 -15.72
N ARG A 46 -9.33 -7.83 -15.78
CA ARG A 46 -10.67 -8.43 -15.63
C ARG A 46 -11.29 -8.15 -14.25
N ILE A 47 -10.48 -8.16 -13.19
CA ILE A 47 -10.93 -7.79 -11.84
C ILE A 47 -11.28 -6.30 -11.79
N ASP A 48 -10.44 -5.44 -12.34
CA ASP A 48 -10.64 -3.99 -12.37
C ASP A 48 -11.89 -3.60 -13.18
N HIS A 49 -12.26 -4.40 -14.18
CA HIS A 49 -13.50 -4.28 -14.96
C HIS A 49 -14.71 -5.00 -14.34
N GLY A 50 -14.58 -5.63 -13.18
CA GLY A 50 -15.68 -6.34 -12.49
C GLY A 50 -16.12 -7.63 -13.19
N ILE A 51 -15.32 -8.16 -14.11
CA ILE A 51 -15.60 -9.43 -14.83
C ILE A 51 -15.26 -10.62 -13.93
N GLU A 52 -14.23 -10.49 -13.09
CA GLU A 52 -13.81 -11.50 -12.13
C GLU A 52 -13.84 -10.95 -10.70
N PRO A 53 -14.16 -11.81 -9.70
CA PRO A 53 -14.08 -11.42 -8.31
C PRO A 53 -12.62 -11.21 -7.90
N GLY A 54 -12.35 -10.14 -7.15
CA GLY A 54 -11.03 -9.84 -6.62
C GLY A 54 -10.93 -8.41 -6.13
N LEU A 55 -9.77 -8.08 -5.53
CA LEU A 55 -9.45 -6.72 -5.15
C LEU A 55 -8.95 -5.96 -6.36
N THR A 56 -9.62 -4.86 -6.69
CA THR A 56 -9.20 -3.97 -7.77
C THR A 56 -7.87 -3.28 -7.45
N SER A 57 -7.20 -2.81 -8.49
CA SER A 57 -5.97 -2.03 -8.37
C SER A 57 -6.17 -0.76 -7.52
N ALA A 58 -7.35 -0.14 -7.62
CA ALA A 58 -7.71 1.05 -6.84
C ALA A 58 -7.90 0.73 -5.35
N GLU A 59 -8.72 -0.28 -5.03
CA GLU A 59 -8.93 -0.72 -3.65
C GLU A 59 -7.62 -1.19 -2.99
N ARG A 60 -6.74 -1.84 -3.76
CA ARG A 60 -5.40 -2.23 -3.29
C ARG A 60 -4.56 -1.00 -2.96
N ALA A 61 -4.60 0.05 -3.78
CA ALA A 61 -3.86 1.28 -3.54
C ALA A 61 -4.35 1.99 -2.28
N GLU A 62 -5.67 2.08 -2.10
CA GLU A 62 -6.30 2.64 -0.91
C GLU A 62 -5.93 1.85 0.35
N LEU A 63 -5.98 0.52 0.28
CA LEU A 63 -5.60 -0.34 1.40
C LEU A 63 -4.14 -0.13 1.82
N VAL A 64 -3.23 0.06 0.85
CA VAL A 64 -1.82 0.35 1.13
C VAL A 64 -1.66 1.74 1.76
N ALA A 65 -2.37 2.76 1.24
CA ALA A 65 -2.34 4.10 1.79
C ALA A 65 -2.89 4.14 3.23
N ALA A 66 -4.01 3.47 3.48
CA ALA A 66 -4.63 3.36 4.80
C ALA A 66 -3.68 2.67 5.80
N ARG A 67 -3.08 1.53 5.41
CA ARG A 67 -2.10 0.83 6.26
C ARG A 67 -0.89 1.69 6.57
N ARG A 68 -0.43 2.50 5.61
CA ARG A 68 0.66 3.45 5.85
C ARG A 68 0.23 4.52 6.86
N ARG A 69 -0.95 5.12 6.68
CA ARG A 69 -1.45 6.15 7.59
C ARG A 69 -1.65 5.63 9.01
N ILE A 70 -2.15 4.40 9.15
CA ILE A 70 -2.29 3.74 10.46
C ILE A 70 -0.94 3.64 11.16
N ARG A 71 0.10 3.16 10.48
CA ARG A 71 1.45 3.06 11.08
C ARG A 71 2.02 4.41 11.49
N GLU A 72 1.80 5.44 10.68
CA GLU A 72 2.22 6.82 11.00
C GLU A 72 1.51 7.30 12.27
N LEU A 73 0.20 7.14 12.35
CA LEU A 73 -0.61 7.50 13.52
C LEU A 73 -0.22 6.71 14.78
N GLU A 74 0.01 5.41 14.66
CA GLU A 74 0.47 4.57 15.76
C GLU A 74 1.83 5.04 16.30
N SER A 75 2.73 5.48 15.39
CA SER A 75 4.04 6.01 15.76
C SER A 75 3.93 7.36 16.48
N GLU A 76 3.11 8.28 15.96
CA GLU A 76 2.82 9.57 16.61
C GLU A 76 2.23 9.36 18.02
N LEU A 77 1.25 8.47 18.13
CA LEU A 77 0.58 8.14 19.38
C LEU A 77 1.54 7.49 20.40
N ALA A 78 2.48 6.66 19.95
CA ALA A 78 3.53 6.11 20.81
C ALA A 78 4.44 7.22 21.37
N ILE A 79 4.83 8.20 20.55
CA ILE A 79 5.63 9.35 21.00
C ILE A 79 4.87 10.18 22.03
N HIS A 80 3.59 10.48 21.77
CA HIS A 80 2.76 11.24 22.71
C HIS A 80 2.57 10.53 24.06
N ARG A 81 2.36 9.20 24.03
CA ARG A 81 2.28 8.40 25.26
C ARG A 81 3.59 8.43 26.04
N ALA A 82 4.73 8.26 25.37
CA ALA A 82 6.04 8.32 26.01
C ALA A 82 6.29 9.70 26.68
N ALA A 83 5.94 10.79 25.99
CA ALA A 83 6.05 12.14 26.53
C ALA A 83 5.14 12.36 27.75
N ALA A 84 3.89 11.88 27.70
CA ALA A 84 2.95 11.99 28.81
C ALA A 84 3.45 11.23 30.05
N GLU A 85 4.01 10.02 29.88
CA GLU A 85 4.60 9.26 30.99
C GLU A 85 5.84 9.93 31.58
N LEU A 86 6.70 10.52 30.75
CA LEU A 86 7.84 11.30 31.22
C LEU A 86 7.38 12.48 32.11
N LEU A 87 6.36 13.21 31.66
CA LEU A 87 5.82 14.36 32.41
C LEU A 87 5.22 13.94 33.75
N LYS A 88 4.50 12.81 33.82
CA LYS A 88 4.00 12.26 35.10
C LYS A 88 5.12 11.96 36.08
N GLY A 89 6.28 11.47 35.62
CA GLY A 89 7.46 11.25 36.46
C GLY A 89 8.08 12.54 37.01
N THR A 90 8.01 13.64 36.26
CA THR A 90 8.51 14.95 36.70
C THR A 90 7.54 15.72 37.59
N ALA A 91 6.24 15.41 37.52
CA ALA A 91 5.21 15.95 38.40
C ALA A 91 5.15 15.17 39.73
N SER A 92 6.29 15.03 40.41
CA SER A 92 6.25 14.74 41.85
C SER A 92 5.63 15.96 42.55
N PRO A 93 4.60 15.78 43.41
CA PRO A 93 3.92 16.92 44.02
C PRO A 93 4.93 17.68 44.87
N LYS A 94 5.15 18.96 44.55
CA LYS A 94 5.92 19.86 45.41
C LYS A 94 5.37 19.72 46.83
N GLY A 95 6.24 19.31 47.74
CA GLY A 95 5.92 19.10 49.14
C GLY A 95 5.18 20.32 49.70
N GLY A 96 3.94 20.09 50.13
CA GLY A 96 3.19 21.07 50.90
C GLY A 96 3.91 21.32 52.22
N SER A 97 4.72 22.37 52.26
CA SER A 97 5.26 22.90 53.51
C SER A 97 4.11 23.41 54.37
N ARG A 98 4.01 22.85 55.58
CA ARG A 98 3.35 23.35 56.79
C ARG A 98 2.92 24.83 56.75
N GLN A 99 1.68 25.09 57.16
CA GLN A 99 1.45 26.08 58.21
C GLN A 99 0.38 25.58 59.19
N SER A 100 0.86 25.37 60.42
CA SER A 100 0.10 25.15 61.64
C SER A 100 -0.58 26.43 62.10
N ARG A 101 -1.85 26.36 62.49
CA ARG A 101 -2.46 27.17 63.56
C ARG A 101 -3.71 26.48 64.10
#